data_AF-A0A9N8DAB1-F1
#
_entry.id   AF-A0A9N8DAB1-F1
#
_cell.length_a   1.000
_cell.length_b   1.000
_cell.length_c   1.000
_cell.angle_alpha   90.00
_cell.angle_beta   90.00
_cell.angle_gamma   90.00
#
_symmetry.space_group_name_H-M   'P 1'
#
loop_
_entity.id
_entity.type
_entity.pdbx_description
1 polymer ?
#
loop_
_entity_poly.entity_id
_entity_poly.type
_entity_poly.pdbx_seq_one_letter_code
_entity_poly.pdbx_strand_id
1 'polypeptide(L)'
;MAPTTTRDAVEAPKIEVTLTLILGRDYFEHVEESGDDLDVDLAEFLIETRLKAFDWIVNQDPLQLSYDSPNLVQRFLLALFYYQTTRHKPWKECNPVASPQGSATSGFCYEPMYYGGEATSNIWGDQWLSPSHECQWAGITCETVQSMGRTLVELQLYWNHLNGPLPWEITRLPPLRLLWLNSNMLTGVPPPRLFSKKPGFALESLDLSWNQFSGTIPVEWVTNLLEGNGKLTNLLLQGNTLTGRIPSELGLLPLKVLILGSNTLTGSISQELFSQTSLEWLYLSGNNLTGTLPSEIGLLTNLEYLRLNHTYISGSLPSESGLANQLQEMVLSNTNMQGAIPEELYAGLDNLQLLDLDGCNFTGTISSSLGLLKTRLRHLHLSNNNFSGTIPNEIAALTRLQQFVVNGNQITGTFPISFCHNFEYVDSLL
;
A
#
# COMPACT_ATOMS: atom_id res chain seq x y z
N MET A 1 -20.13 -31.81 30.22
CA MET A 1 -20.87 -30.58 30.54
C MET A 1 -19.89 -29.44 30.39
N ALA A 2 -19.97 -28.69 29.29
CA ALA A 2 -19.32 -27.38 29.25
C ALA A 2 -20.07 -26.48 30.25
N PRO A 3 -19.38 -25.72 31.11
CA PRO A 3 -20.08 -24.80 31.98
C PRO A 3 -20.74 -23.74 31.10
N THR A 4 -22.07 -23.61 31.20
CA THR A 4 -22.80 -22.46 30.66
C THR A 4 -22.37 -21.23 31.47
N THR A 5 -21.35 -20.52 31.00
CA THR A 5 -20.86 -19.27 31.58
C THR A 5 -21.73 -18.11 31.13
N THR A 6 -22.95 -18.03 31.64
CA THR A 6 -23.76 -16.80 31.53
C THR A 6 -23.34 -15.84 32.63
N ARG A 7 -23.01 -14.58 32.28
CA ARG A 7 -22.71 -13.53 33.27
C ARG A 7 -23.85 -13.35 34.26
N ASP A 8 -23.51 -12.88 35.46
CA ASP A 8 -24.48 -12.42 36.43
C ASP A 8 -25.40 -11.35 35.82
N ALA A 9 -26.70 -11.44 36.10
CA ALA A 9 -27.74 -10.53 35.58
C ALA A 9 -27.53 -9.05 35.97
N VAL A 10 -26.62 -8.76 36.91
CA VAL A 10 -26.26 -7.41 37.36
C VAL A 10 -25.11 -6.79 36.55
N GLU A 11 -24.26 -7.62 35.95
CA GLU A 11 -23.09 -7.20 35.17
C GLU A 11 -23.47 -6.82 33.73
N ALA A 12 -24.32 -7.62 33.08
CA ALA A 12 -24.69 -7.41 31.67
C ALA A 12 -25.24 -5.99 31.38
N PRO A 13 -26.15 -5.41 32.20
CA PRO A 13 -26.64 -4.04 31.98
C PRO A 13 -25.53 -2.98 32.10
N LYS A 14 -24.53 -3.18 32.96
CA LYS A 14 -23.41 -2.23 33.10
C LYS A 14 -22.49 -2.27 31.88
N ILE A 15 -22.26 -3.47 31.33
CA ILE A 15 -21.49 -3.65 30.10
C ILE A 15 -22.21 -3.01 28.92
N GLU A 16 -23.53 -3.20 28.80
CA GLU A 16 -24.36 -2.56 27.78
C GLU A 16 -24.22 -1.04 27.83
N VAL A 17 -24.32 -0.44 29.03
CA VAL A 17 -24.12 1.00 29.21
C VAL A 17 -22.69 1.42 28.82
N THR A 18 -21.65 0.71 29.29
CA THR A 18 -20.26 1.02 28.95
C THR A 18 -20.03 0.98 27.43
N LEU A 19 -20.45 -0.10 26.77
CA LEU A 19 -20.26 -0.29 25.33
C LEU A 19 -21.10 0.69 24.52
N THR A 20 -22.33 0.98 24.94
CA THR A 20 -23.18 1.99 24.29
C THR A 20 -22.59 3.39 24.44
N LEU A 21 -21.96 3.73 25.57
CA LEU A 21 -21.26 5.01 25.73
C LEU A 21 -20.02 5.10 24.83
N ILE A 22 -19.31 3.99 24.63
CA ILE A 22 -18.15 3.91 23.73
C ILE A 22 -18.58 4.03 22.26
N LEU A 23 -19.73 3.46 21.93
CA LEU A 23 -20.32 3.44 20.58
C LEU A 23 -21.35 4.57 20.33
N GLY A 24 -21.44 5.53 21.26
CA GLY A 24 -22.65 6.33 21.49
C GLY A 24 -23.03 7.36 20.43
N ARG A 25 -22.32 7.46 19.29
CA ARG A 25 -22.66 8.40 18.19
C ARG A 25 -22.34 7.90 16.78
N ASP A 26 -22.16 6.62 16.62
CA ASP A 26 -21.43 6.09 15.47
C ASP A 26 -22.26 5.98 14.19
N TYR A 27 -23.57 5.80 14.37
CA TYR A 27 -24.52 5.74 13.27
C TYR A 27 -24.67 7.10 12.57
N PHE A 28 -24.54 8.20 13.30
CA PHE A 28 -24.67 9.55 12.75
C PHE A 28 -23.35 10.04 12.16
N GLU A 29 -22.20 9.73 12.77
CA GLU A 29 -20.88 10.09 12.21
C GLU A 29 -20.62 9.37 10.87
N HIS A 30 -21.04 8.11 10.72
CA HIS A 30 -20.92 7.36 9.46
C HIS A 30 -21.76 7.96 8.32
N VAL A 31 -22.97 8.43 8.62
CA VAL A 31 -23.90 9.01 7.64
C VAL A 31 -23.50 10.45 7.26
N GLU A 32 -23.01 11.23 8.23
CA GLU A 32 -22.50 12.59 7.96
C GLU A 32 -21.21 12.57 7.13
N GLU A 33 -20.32 11.57 7.32
CA GLU A 33 -19.02 11.52 6.62
C GLU A 33 -19.07 10.75 5.28
N SER A 34 -20.01 9.82 5.08
CA SER A 34 -20.17 9.10 3.80
C SER A 34 -20.95 9.90 2.74
N GLY A 35 -21.76 10.88 3.16
CA GLY A 35 -22.54 11.72 2.24
C GLY A 35 -23.66 10.99 1.48
N ASP A 36 -23.90 9.71 1.78
CA ASP A 36 -24.91 8.88 1.15
C ASP A 36 -26.24 8.93 1.91
N ASP A 37 -27.35 8.88 1.17
CA ASP A 37 -28.67 8.59 1.75
C ASP A 37 -28.64 7.22 2.42
N LEU A 38 -29.22 7.16 3.62
CA LEU A 38 -29.15 6.03 4.52
C LEU A 38 -29.73 4.75 3.89
N ASP A 39 -28.85 3.83 3.50
CA ASP A 39 -29.24 2.49 3.09
C ASP A 39 -29.78 1.72 4.31
N VAL A 40 -31.08 1.42 4.31
CA VAL A 40 -31.78 0.70 5.38
C VAL A 40 -31.13 -0.68 5.61
N ASP A 41 -30.63 -1.31 4.55
CA ASP A 41 -29.99 -2.62 4.64
C ASP A 41 -28.62 -2.53 5.35
N LEU A 42 -27.88 -1.44 5.13
CA LEU A 42 -26.62 -1.17 5.83
C LEU A 42 -26.87 -0.88 7.32
N ALA A 43 -27.90 -0.09 7.63
CA ALA A 43 -28.28 0.21 9.01
C ALA A 43 -28.65 -1.06 9.79
N GLU A 44 -29.48 -1.92 9.21
CA GLU A 44 -29.87 -3.20 9.81
C GLU A 44 -28.65 -4.11 10.03
N PHE A 45 -27.77 -4.21 9.04
CA PHE A 45 -26.53 -4.98 9.14
C PHE A 45 -25.61 -4.50 10.27
N LEU A 46 -25.42 -3.18 10.42
CA LEU A 46 -24.60 -2.60 11.48
C LEU A 46 -25.20 -2.88 12.87
N ILE A 47 -26.53 -2.85 13.00
CA ILE A 47 -27.23 -3.19 14.25
C ILE A 47 -27.07 -4.69 14.57
N GLU A 48 -27.31 -5.56 13.59
CA GLU A 48 -27.22 -7.01 13.76
C GLU A 48 -25.82 -7.45 14.21
N THR A 49 -24.78 -6.92 13.57
CA THR A 49 -23.38 -7.26 13.90
C THR A 49 -22.95 -6.75 15.27
N ARG A 50 -23.44 -5.57 15.69
CA ARG A 50 -23.25 -5.07 17.06
C ARG A 50 -23.91 -5.96 18.10
N LEU A 51 -25.15 -6.40 17.85
CA LEU A 51 -25.87 -7.31 18.75
C LEU A 51 -25.14 -8.66 18.86
N LYS A 52 -24.60 -9.20 17.77
CA LYS A 52 -23.79 -10.43 17.79
C LYS A 52 -22.50 -10.28 18.60
N ALA A 53 -21.79 -9.16 18.42
CA ALA A 53 -20.58 -8.87 19.20
C ALA A 53 -20.88 -8.73 20.70
N PHE A 54 -21.99 -8.08 21.03
CA PHE A 54 -22.45 -7.92 22.41
C PHE A 54 -22.85 -9.26 23.04
N ASP A 55 -23.68 -10.05 22.34
CA ASP A 55 -24.08 -11.39 22.78
C ASP A 55 -22.86 -12.27 23.03
N TRP A 56 -21.88 -12.23 22.13
CA TRP A 56 -20.63 -12.96 22.33
C TRP A 56 -19.90 -12.53 23.61
N ILE A 57 -19.72 -11.23 23.85
CA ILE A 57 -19.06 -10.72 25.08
C ILE A 57 -19.79 -11.13 26.36
N VAL A 58 -21.12 -11.11 26.36
CA VAL A 58 -21.92 -11.34 27.57
C VAL A 58 -22.10 -12.84 27.84
N ASN A 59 -22.35 -13.63 26.79
CA ASN A 59 -22.81 -15.01 26.94
C ASN A 59 -21.76 -16.06 26.53
N GLN A 60 -20.74 -15.68 25.75
CA GLN A 60 -19.83 -16.64 25.13
C GLN A 60 -18.35 -16.39 25.45
N ASP A 61 -17.96 -15.16 25.80
CA ASP A 61 -16.56 -14.81 26.12
C ASP A 61 -16.13 -15.46 27.45
N PRO A 62 -15.20 -16.42 27.45
CA PRO A 62 -14.85 -17.16 28.65
C PRO A 62 -13.98 -16.36 29.62
N LEU A 63 -13.41 -15.22 29.22
CA LEU A 63 -12.64 -14.37 30.13
C LEU A 63 -13.51 -13.58 31.09
N GLN A 64 -14.78 -13.33 30.74
CA GLN A 64 -15.76 -12.69 31.61
C GLN A 64 -15.23 -11.41 32.30
N LEU A 65 -14.50 -10.57 31.54
CA LEU A 65 -13.83 -9.37 32.04
C LEU A 65 -14.84 -8.35 32.59
N SER A 66 -14.59 -7.78 33.77
CA SER A 66 -15.43 -6.74 34.40
C SER A 66 -15.70 -5.55 33.48
N TYR A 67 -16.86 -4.89 33.66
CA TYR A 67 -17.33 -3.77 32.84
C TYR A 67 -16.40 -2.53 32.83
N ASP A 68 -15.49 -2.43 33.80
CA ASP A 68 -14.48 -1.36 33.93
C ASP A 68 -13.11 -1.74 33.34
N SER A 69 -12.97 -2.96 32.80
CA SER A 69 -11.72 -3.42 32.20
C SER A 69 -11.47 -2.76 30.83
N PRO A 70 -10.29 -2.16 30.59
CA PRO A 70 -9.94 -1.63 29.27
C PRO A 70 -9.84 -2.75 28.20
N ASN A 71 -9.46 -3.97 28.59
CA ASN A 71 -9.41 -5.13 27.70
C ASN A 71 -10.80 -5.60 27.25
N LEU A 72 -11.87 -5.34 28.03
CA LEU A 72 -13.24 -5.64 27.60
C LEU A 72 -13.60 -4.87 26.33
N VAL A 73 -13.23 -3.58 26.28
CA VAL A 73 -13.47 -2.71 25.12
C VAL A 73 -12.68 -3.20 23.91
N GLN A 74 -11.39 -3.52 24.10
CA GLN A 74 -10.55 -4.07 23.04
C GLN A 74 -11.14 -5.35 22.46
N ARG A 75 -11.55 -6.30 23.30
CA ARG A 75 -12.18 -7.56 22.86
C ARG A 75 -13.49 -7.31 22.12
N PHE A 76 -14.34 -6.43 22.62
CA PHE A 76 -15.60 -6.09 21.97
C PHE A 76 -15.38 -5.48 20.57
N LEU A 77 -14.44 -4.53 20.43
CA LEU A 77 -14.13 -3.90 19.14
C LEU A 77 -13.58 -4.92 18.13
N LEU A 78 -12.74 -5.86 18.56
CA LEU A 78 -12.26 -6.95 17.71
C LEU A 78 -13.40 -7.91 17.34
N ALA A 79 -14.27 -8.28 18.28
CA ALA A 79 -15.42 -9.13 17.97
C ALA A 79 -16.37 -8.45 16.97
N LEU A 80 -16.61 -7.16 17.12
CA LEU A 80 -17.41 -6.36 16.20
C LEU A 80 -16.76 -6.29 14.82
N PHE A 81 -15.45 -6.06 14.76
CA PHE A 81 -14.68 -6.10 13.51
C PHE A 81 -14.87 -7.46 12.79
N TYR A 82 -14.78 -8.57 13.53
CA TYR A 82 -15.00 -9.90 12.98
C TYR A 82 -16.41 -10.06 12.38
N TYR A 83 -17.46 -9.70 13.13
CA TYR A 83 -18.83 -9.85 12.63
C TYR A 83 -19.15 -8.92 11.45
N GLN A 84 -18.58 -7.72 11.42
CA GLN A 84 -18.80 -6.77 10.32
C GLN A 84 -18.03 -7.15 9.05
N THR A 85 -16.88 -7.80 9.16
CA THR A 85 -16.04 -8.18 8.00
C THR A 85 -16.31 -9.59 7.46
N THR A 86 -17.25 -10.32 8.05
CA THR A 86 -17.64 -11.67 7.61
C THR A 86 -18.84 -11.68 6.66
N ARG A 87 -19.75 -10.69 6.71
CA ARG A 87 -21.06 -10.66 5.98
C ARG A 87 -21.61 -12.08 5.66
N HIS A 88 -21.85 -12.86 6.71
CA HIS A 88 -22.42 -14.23 6.69
C HIS A 88 -21.49 -15.40 6.30
N LYS A 89 -20.20 -15.17 6.03
CA LYS A 89 -19.21 -16.25 5.82
C LYS A 89 -18.00 -16.03 6.74
N PRO A 90 -17.52 -17.07 7.45
CA PRO A 90 -16.31 -16.95 8.25
C PRO A 90 -15.12 -16.59 7.34
N TRP A 91 -14.13 -15.92 7.91
CA TRP A 91 -12.87 -15.64 7.22
C TRP A 91 -12.29 -16.93 6.64
N LYS A 92 -11.74 -16.84 5.44
CA LYS A 92 -11.08 -17.97 4.78
C LYS A 92 -9.75 -17.47 4.24
N GLU A 93 -8.72 -18.29 4.39
CA GLU A 93 -7.44 -17.99 3.76
C GLU A 93 -7.64 -17.92 2.25
N CYS A 94 -7.27 -16.79 1.70
CA CYS A 94 -7.10 -16.57 0.28
C CYS A 94 -5.96 -17.48 -0.22
N ASN A 95 -6.27 -18.50 -1.03
CA ASN A 95 -5.22 -19.30 -1.66
C ASN A 95 -4.69 -18.52 -2.88
N PRO A 96 -3.44 -18.01 -2.89
CA PRO A 96 -2.91 -17.29 -4.05
C PRO A 96 -2.77 -18.28 -5.20
N VAL A 97 -3.61 -18.16 -6.22
CA VAL A 97 -3.40 -18.88 -7.48
C VAL A 97 -2.50 -18.00 -8.34
N ALA A 98 -1.37 -18.54 -8.78
CA ALA A 98 -0.48 -17.88 -9.73
C ALA A 98 -1.28 -17.33 -10.92
N SER A 99 -1.23 -16.02 -11.12
CA SER A 99 -1.89 -15.33 -12.24
C SER A 99 -1.41 -15.90 -13.59
N PRO A 100 -2.31 -16.36 -14.49
CA PRO A 100 -2.04 -16.35 -15.91
C PRO A 100 -2.24 -14.92 -16.43
N GLN A 101 -1.24 -14.41 -17.13
CA GLN A 101 -1.25 -13.12 -17.81
C GLN A 101 -2.61 -12.78 -18.44
N GLY A 102 -3.23 -11.67 -18.00
CA GLY A 102 -4.12 -10.89 -18.88
C GLY A 102 -5.64 -11.07 -18.79
N SER A 103 -6.25 -11.46 -17.67
CA SER A 103 -7.70 -11.24 -17.50
C SER A 103 -8.10 -10.73 -16.12
N ALA A 104 -8.75 -9.56 -16.11
CA ALA A 104 -9.49 -9.05 -14.96
C ALA A 104 -10.73 -9.93 -14.73
N THR A 105 -10.62 -10.93 -13.86
CA THR A 105 -11.77 -11.55 -13.22
C THR A 105 -11.69 -11.32 -11.72
N SER A 106 -12.80 -10.84 -11.16
CA SER A 106 -12.98 -10.53 -9.74
C SER A 106 -12.74 -11.77 -8.86
N GLY A 107 -11.79 -11.69 -7.92
CA GLY A 107 -11.63 -12.68 -6.84
C GLY A 107 -10.21 -13.17 -6.54
N PHE A 108 -9.16 -12.63 -7.17
CA PHE A 108 -7.79 -13.05 -6.89
C PHE A 108 -7.17 -12.31 -5.70
N CYS A 109 -6.56 -13.08 -4.81
CA CYS A 109 -5.71 -12.55 -3.75
C CYS A 109 -4.28 -12.56 -4.29
N TYR A 110 -3.73 -11.37 -4.48
CA TYR A 110 -2.41 -11.21 -5.08
C TYR A 110 -1.34 -11.64 -4.08
N GLU A 111 -0.31 -12.34 -4.58
CA GLU A 111 0.94 -12.52 -3.85
C GLU A 111 1.71 -11.19 -3.87
N PRO A 112 1.94 -10.48 -2.74
CA PRO A 112 2.88 -9.38 -2.73
C PRO A 112 4.29 -9.97 -2.86
N MET A 113 5.07 -9.45 -3.80
CA MET A 113 6.52 -9.71 -3.91
C MET A 113 7.31 -9.30 -2.64
N TYR A 114 6.66 -8.74 -1.61
CA TYR A 114 7.30 -8.13 -0.44
C TYR A 114 7.37 -9.04 0.80
N TYR A 115 6.52 -10.08 0.91
CA TYR A 115 6.40 -10.86 2.13
C TYR A 115 6.77 -12.33 1.87
N GLY A 116 8.05 -12.66 2.04
CA GLY A 116 8.59 -14.02 1.94
C GLY A 116 8.22 -14.94 3.11
N GLY A 117 6.93 -15.01 3.48
CA GLY A 117 6.42 -15.90 4.51
C GLY A 117 5.83 -17.18 3.91
N GLU A 118 6.19 -18.34 4.46
CA GLU A 118 5.53 -19.61 4.12
C GLU A 118 4.06 -19.58 4.58
N ALA A 119 3.14 -19.76 3.63
CA ALA A 119 1.72 -19.97 3.90
C ALA A 119 1.54 -21.26 4.71
N THR A 120 1.30 -21.13 6.01
CA THR A 120 0.85 -22.27 6.82
C THR A 120 -0.67 -22.25 6.86
N SER A 121 -1.26 -23.29 6.27
CA SER A 121 -2.69 -23.52 6.20
C SER A 121 -3.32 -23.51 7.60
N ASN A 122 -3.85 -22.37 8.02
CA ASN A 122 -4.71 -22.26 9.18
C ASN A 122 -5.72 -21.16 8.84
N ILE A 123 -7.01 -21.51 8.83
CA ILE A 123 -8.08 -20.56 8.60
C ILE A 123 -8.09 -19.60 9.80
N TRP A 124 -7.66 -18.34 9.64
CA TRP A 124 -7.51 -17.39 10.76
C TRP A 124 -8.84 -17.17 11.51
N GLY A 125 -9.97 -17.35 10.82
CA GLY A 125 -11.31 -17.27 11.40
C GLY A 125 -11.57 -18.24 12.56
N ASP A 126 -10.93 -19.42 12.58
CA ASP A 126 -11.16 -20.42 13.65
C ASP A 126 -10.42 -20.07 14.95
N GLN A 127 -9.47 -19.12 14.90
CA GLN A 127 -8.72 -18.64 16.07
C GLN A 127 -9.30 -17.36 16.67
N TRP A 128 -10.14 -16.65 15.91
CA TRP A 128 -10.87 -15.47 16.38
C TRP A 128 -12.09 -15.87 17.19
N LEU A 129 -12.46 -15.03 18.16
CA LEU A 129 -13.53 -15.32 19.13
C LEU A 129 -13.28 -16.60 19.95
N SER A 130 -12.04 -17.11 19.95
CA SER A 130 -11.66 -18.32 20.69
C SER A 130 -11.57 -18.04 22.20
N PRO A 131 -11.58 -19.09 23.03
CA PRO A 131 -11.46 -18.95 24.48
C PRO A 131 -10.14 -18.34 24.99
N SER A 132 -9.18 -18.16 24.11
CA SER A 132 -7.88 -17.60 24.44
C SER A 132 -7.94 -16.08 24.64
N HIS A 133 -6.91 -15.52 25.26
CA HIS A 133 -6.74 -14.07 25.29
C HIS A 133 -6.62 -13.55 23.86
N GLU A 134 -7.20 -12.39 23.54
CA GLU A 134 -7.21 -11.82 22.18
C GLU A 134 -5.81 -11.61 21.60
N CYS A 135 -4.81 -11.46 22.47
CA CYS A 135 -3.40 -11.39 22.09
C CYS A 135 -2.82 -12.73 21.59
N GLN A 136 -3.63 -13.78 21.53
CA GLN A 136 -3.31 -15.09 20.98
C GLN A 136 -4.16 -15.40 19.75
N TRP A 137 -5.05 -14.48 19.34
CA TRP A 137 -5.81 -14.63 18.09
C TRP A 137 -4.90 -14.41 16.89
N ALA A 138 -5.22 -15.07 15.78
CA ALA A 138 -4.45 -14.96 14.55
C ALA A 138 -4.32 -13.49 14.12
N GLY A 139 -3.11 -13.08 13.76
CA GLY A 139 -2.86 -11.72 13.27
C GLY A 139 -2.85 -10.62 14.32
N ILE A 140 -2.94 -10.95 15.61
CA ILE A 140 -2.90 -9.98 16.71
C ILE A 140 -1.57 -10.05 17.46
N THR A 141 -0.91 -8.91 17.59
CA THR A 141 0.23 -8.72 18.51
C THR A 141 -0.15 -7.73 19.59
N CYS A 142 0.20 -8.05 20.85
CA CYS A 142 0.01 -7.15 21.97
C CYS A 142 1.32 -6.87 22.73
N GLU A 143 1.39 -5.69 23.33
CA GLU A 143 2.45 -5.30 24.27
C GLU A 143 1.88 -5.14 25.69
N THR A 144 2.72 -5.37 26.71
CA THR A 144 2.30 -5.24 28.11
C THR A 144 2.47 -3.80 28.57
N VAL A 145 1.37 -3.13 28.90
CA VAL A 145 1.34 -1.77 29.44
C VAL A 145 1.01 -1.85 30.93
N GLN A 146 1.89 -1.33 31.78
CA GLN A 146 1.82 -1.47 33.24
C GLN A 146 0.48 -1.06 33.86
N SER A 147 -0.26 -0.13 33.23
CA SER A 147 -1.57 0.36 33.70
C SER A 147 -2.79 -0.18 32.96
N MET A 148 -2.62 -0.83 31.79
CA MET A 148 -3.74 -1.26 30.93
C MET A 148 -3.72 -2.76 30.59
N GLY A 149 -2.76 -3.52 31.10
CA GLY A 149 -2.61 -4.93 30.74
C GLY A 149 -2.03 -5.10 29.33
N ARG A 150 -2.35 -6.22 28.66
CA ARG A 150 -1.90 -6.49 27.29
C ARG A 150 -2.74 -5.69 26.30
N THR A 151 -2.11 -4.78 25.57
CA THR A 151 -2.76 -3.87 24.63
C THR A 151 -2.37 -4.23 23.21
N LEU A 152 -3.35 -4.29 22.31
CA LEU A 152 -3.17 -4.51 20.88
C LEU A 152 -2.26 -3.42 20.30
N VAL A 153 -1.20 -3.84 19.59
CA VAL A 153 -0.27 -2.95 18.90
C VAL A 153 -0.12 -3.29 17.42
N GLU A 154 -0.43 -4.50 16.99
CA GLU A 154 -0.40 -4.85 15.56
C GLU A 154 -1.62 -5.67 15.20
N LEU A 155 -2.26 -5.29 14.09
CA LEU A 155 -3.35 -6.05 13.49
C LEU A 155 -2.97 -6.38 12.04
N GLN A 156 -2.65 -7.65 11.80
CA GLN A 156 -2.26 -8.19 10.51
C GLN A 156 -3.32 -9.21 10.09
N LEU A 157 -4.23 -8.81 9.20
CA LEU A 157 -5.34 -9.61 8.68
C LEU A 157 -5.27 -9.76 7.16
N TYR A 158 -4.06 -9.84 6.59
CA TYR A 158 -3.87 -10.05 5.16
C TYR A 158 -4.38 -11.42 4.70
N TRP A 159 -4.88 -11.52 3.46
CA TRP A 159 -5.33 -12.79 2.86
C TRP A 159 -6.49 -13.52 3.58
N ASN A 160 -7.50 -12.80 4.09
CA ASN A 160 -8.60 -13.40 4.87
C ASN A 160 -9.98 -13.36 4.21
N HIS A 161 -10.06 -12.92 2.95
CA HIS A 161 -11.34 -12.65 2.27
C HIS A 161 -12.27 -11.72 3.07
N LEU A 162 -11.71 -10.82 3.90
CA LEU A 162 -12.50 -9.82 4.64
C LEU A 162 -13.32 -9.00 3.65
N ASN A 163 -14.58 -8.74 3.93
CA ASN A 163 -15.47 -8.05 2.99
C ASN A 163 -16.30 -6.97 3.68
N GLY A 164 -16.95 -6.13 2.86
CA GLY A 164 -17.71 -4.98 3.37
C GLY A 164 -16.81 -3.79 3.72
N PRO A 165 -17.41 -2.68 4.19
CA PRO A 165 -16.64 -1.50 4.58
C PRO A 165 -15.75 -1.80 5.79
N LEU A 166 -14.60 -1.11 5.87
CA LEU A 166 -13.78 -1.14 7.07
C LEU A 166 -14.60 -0.57 8.25
N PRO A 167 -14.82 -1.33 9.33
CA PRO A 167 -15.53 -0.85 10.52
C PRO A 167 -14.96 0.48 11.02
N TRP A 168 -15.78 1.51 11.13
CA TRP A 168 -15.33 2.81 11.64
C TRP A 168 -14.92 2.69 13.13
N GLU A 169 -15.42 1.67 13.85
CA GLU A 169 -15.00 1.27 15.19
C GLU A 169 -13.49 1.00 15.31
N ILE A 170 -12.81 0.69 14.20
CA ILE A 170 -11.35 0.52 14.18
C ILE A 170 -10.61 1.77 14.68
N THR A 171 -11.20 2.96 14.53
CA THR A 171 -10.69 4.24 15.03
C THR A 171 -10.64 4.31 16.57
N ARG A 172 -11.40 3.43 17.24
CA ARG A 172 -11.49 3.33 18.70
C ARG A 172 -10.47 2.36 19.30
N LEU A 173 -9.84 1.51 18.48
CA LEU A 173 -8.77 0.63 18.94
C LEU A 173 -7.64 1.42 19.63
N PRO A 174 -6.82 0.74 20.46
CA PRO A 174 -5.57 1.31 20.93
C PRO A 174 -4.69 1.77 19.75
N PRO A 175 -3.79 2.74 19.95
CA PRO A 175 -2.89 3.19 18.90
C PRO A 175 -2.05 2.03 18.35
N LEU A 176 -2.33 1.64 17.11
CA LEU A 176 -1.59 0.56 16.44
C LEU A 176 -0.23 1.06 15.97
N ARG A 177 0.76 0.17 15.99
CA ARG A 177 2.05 0.27 15.30
C ARG A 177 1.96 -0.26 13.87
N LEU A 178 1.23 -1.36 13.64
CA LEU A 178 1.01 -1.92 12.30
C LEU A 178 -0.47 -2.22 12.07
N LEU A 179 -0.97 -1.86 10.89
CA LEU A 179 -2.29 -2.26 10.39
C LEU A 179 -2.16 -2.77 8.96
N TRP A 180 -2.20 -4.09 8.78
CA TRP A 180 -2.11 -4.75 7.48
C TRP A 180 -3.41 -5.49 7.18
N LEU A 181 -4.19 -4.98 6.24
CA LEU A 181 -5.45 -5.56 5.78
C LEU A 181 -5.39 -5.89 4.28
N ASN A 182 -4.19 -6.04 3.72
CA ASN A 182 -3.98 -6.20 2.30
C ASN A 182 -4.51 -7.54 1.75
N SER A 183 -4.85 -7.55 0.47
CA SER A 183 -5.36 -8.72 -0.25
C SER A 183 -6.61 -9.30 0.39
N ASN A 184 -7.62 -8.44 0.54
CA ASN A 184 -8.95 -8.74 1.01
C ASN A 184 -10.00 -8.20 0.01
N MET A 185 -11.27 -8.15 0.39
CA MET A 185 -12.39 -7.60 -0.38
C MET A 185 -13.05 -6.42 0.34
N LEU A 186 -12.29 -5.66 1.13
CA LEU A 186 -12.82 -4.52 1.88
C LEU A 186 -13.23 -3.40 0.92
N THR A 187 -14.39 -2.80 1.14
CA THR A 187 -15.01 -1.78 0.27
C THR A 187 -15.10 -0.42 0.98
N GLY A 188 -15.71 0.56 0.31
CA GLY A 188 -16.05 1.86 0.90
C GLY A 188 -14.86 2.81 0.98
N VAL A 189 -15.06 3.94 1.66
CA VAL A 189 -14.02 4.97 1.81
C VAL A 189 -13.13 4.65 3.00
N PRO A 190 -11.79 4.76 2.88
CA PRO A 190 -10.90 4.67 4.03
C PRO A 190 -11.30 5.70 5.12
N PRO A 191 -11.50 5.30 6.38
CA PRO A 191 -11.98 6.21 7.42
C PRO A 191 -11.05 7.42 7.62
N PRO A 192 -11.51 8.68 7.48
CA PRO A 192 -10.66 9.87 7.65
C PRO A 192 -10.04 9.97 9.04
N ARG A 193 -10.74 9.44 10.06
CA ARG A 193 -10.30 9.42 11.46
C ARG A 193 -9.56 8.15 11.87
N LEU A 194 -9.08 7.35 10.91
CA LEU A 194 -8.27 6.15 11.19
C LEU A 194 -7.10 6.48 12.12
N PHE A 195 -6.51 7.66 11.93
CA PHE A 195 -5.56 8.27 12.86
C PHE A 195 -6.34 9.36 13.62
N SER A 196 -7.00 9.01 14.73
CA SER A 196 -7.69 10.03 15.55
C SER A 196 -6.68 10.87 16.34
N LYS A 197 -7.07 11.79 17.24
CA LYS A 197 -6.13 12.62 18.04
C LYS A 197 -5.86 12.04 19.44
N LYS A 198 -5.59 10.73 19.55
CA LYS A 198 -5.14 10.12 20.81
C LYS A 198 -3.63 10.35 21.04
N PRO A 199 -3.19 10.74 22.25
CA PRO A 199 -1.76 10.78 22.55
C PRO A 199 -1.15 9.36 22.44
N GLY A 200 0.01 9.25 21.80
CA GLY A 200 0.77 7.99 21.69
C GLY A 200 0.62 7.22 20.38
N PHE A 201 0.31 7.88 19.25
CA PHE A 201 0.34 7.19 17.96
C PHE A 201 1.73 6.68 17.61
N ALA A 202 1.78 5.40 17.31
CA ALA A 202 3.00 4.70 16.91
C ALA A 202 2.86 4.05 15.54
N LEU A 203 1.83 4.38 14.74
CA LEU A 203 1.61 3.70 13.48
C LEU A 203 2.80 3.94 12.56
N GLU A 204 3.52 2.87 12.27
CA GLU A 204 4.71 2.83 11.44
C GLU A 204 4.37 2.34 10.04
N SER A 205 3.39 1.43 9.92
CA SER A 205 2.96 0.87 8.65
C SER A 205 1.45 0.70 8.55
N LEU A 206 0.89 1.22 7.45
CA LEU A 206 -0.46 0.95 6.99
C LEU A 206 -0.38 0.26 5.62
N ASP A 207 -0.95 -0.95 5.52
CA ASP A 207 -1.12 -1.63 4.25
C ASP A 207 -2.60 -2.01 4.03
N LEU A 208 -3.24 -1.30 3.09
CA LEU A 208 -4.60 -1.55 2.64
C LEU A 208 -4.64 -2.04 1.18
N SER A 209 -3.51 -2.48 0.63
CA SER A 209 -3.37 -2.83 -0.78
C SER A 209 -4.25 -4.01 -1.19
N TRP A 210 -4.62 -4.10 -2.46
CA TRP A 210 -5.41 -5.19 -3.04
C TRP A 210 -6.72 -5.39 -2.29
N ASN A 211 -7.53 -4.33 -2.25
CA ASN A 211 -8.89 -4.28 -1.72
C ASN A 211 -9.80 -3.57 -2.74
N GLN A 212 -10.97 -3.13 -2.33
CA GLN A 212 -11.95 -2.40 -3.14
C GLN A 212 -12.26 -1.02 -2.51
N PHE A 213 -11.30 -0.42 -1.82
CA PHE A 213 -11.48 0.91 -1.25
C PHE A 213 -11.68 1.95 -2.37
N SER A 214 -12.60 2.88 -2.15
CA SER A 214 -12.98 3.95 -3.08
C SER A 214 -12.84 5.33 -2.42
N GLY A 215 -13.25 6.39 -3.10
CA GLY A 215 -13.10 7.77 -2.61
C GLY A 215 -11.68 8.27 -2.74
N THR A 216 -11.30 9.27 -1.94
CA THR A 216 -9.97 9.90 -1.98
C THR A 216 -9.07 9.41 -0.85
N ILE A 217 -7.74 9.57 -1.00
CA ILE A 217 -6.82 9.45 0.13
C ILE A 217 -7.10 10.61 1.10
N PRO A 218 -7.53 10.35 2.36
CA PRO A 218 -7.90 11.42 3.29
C PRO A 218 -6.71 12.30 3.67
N VAL A 219 -6.86 13.63 3.57
CA VAL A 219 -5.82 14.57 3.98
C VAL A 219 -5.71 14.66 5.50
N GLU A 220 -6.81 14.37 6.19
CA GLU A 220 -6.94 14.30 7.65
C GLU A 220 -5.96 13.31 8.25
N TRP A 221 -5.60 12.27 7.50
CA TRP A 221 -4.57 11.32 7.91
C TRP A 221 -3.25 12.02 8.23
N VAL A 222 -2.83 12.93 7.36
CA VAL A 222 -1.58 13.67 7.55
C VAL A 222 -1.70 14.60 8.75
N THR A 223 -2.76 15.42 8.79
CA THR A 223 -2.96 16.40 9.88
C THR A 223 -2.96 15.72 11.25
N ASN A 224 -3.68 14.60 11.38
CA ASN A 224 -3.76 13.88 12.64
C ASN A 224 -2.45 13.18 13.03
N LEU A 225 -1.70 12.64 12.05
CA LEU A 225 -0.38 12.07 12.32
C LEU A 225 0.63 13.15 12.76
N LEU A 226 0.62 14.32 12.12
CA LEU A 226 1.50 15.43 12.51
C LEU A 226 1.20 15.95 13.92
N GLU A 227 -0.08 16.11 14.27
CA GLU A 227 -0.48 16.52 15.62
C GLU A 227 -0.18 15.44 16.69
N GLY A 228 -0.26 14.16 16.31
CA GLY A 228 -0.08 13.01 17.19
C GLY A 228 1.36 12.54 17.38
N ASN A 229 2.35 13.20 16.76
CA ASN A 229 3.74 12.74 16.65
C ASN A 229 3.85 11.33 16.02
N GLY A 230 3.05 11.10 14.99
CA GLY A 230 2.98 9.84 14.26
C GLY A 230 4.29 9.48 13.57
N LYS A 231 4.52 8.18 13.40
CA LYS A 231 5.76 7.61 12.86
C LYS A 231 5.54 6.86 11.54
N LEU A 232 4.53 7.25 10.76
CA LEU A 232 4.17 6.51 9.56
C LEU A 232 5.33 6.57 8.57
N THR A 233 5.91 5.41 8.30
CA THR A 233 7.02 5.23 7.35
C THR A 233 6.57 4.49 6.10
N ASN A 234 5.57 3.61 6.23
CA ASN A 234 5.11 2.76 5.14
C ASN A 234 3.61 2.97 4.91
N LEU A 235 3.26 3.52 3.75
CA LEU A 235 1.88 3.68 3.30
C LEU A 235 1.68 2.94 1.97
N LEU A 236 0.92 1.84 2.03
CA LEU A 236 0.63 0.98 0.90
C LEU A 236 -0.88 0.93 0.67
N LEU A 237 -1.33 1.45 -0.47
CA LEU A 237 -2.74 1.52 -0.89
C LEU A 237 -2.96 0.95 -2.31
N GLN A 238 -1.98 0.22 -2.85
CA GLN A 238 -1.99 -0.25 -4.23
C GLN A 238 -3.18 -1.15 -4.53
N GLY A 239 -3.70 -1.14 -5.76
CA GLY A 239 -4.71 -2.11 -6.17
C GLY A 239 -6.05 -1.90 -5.48
N ASN A 240 -6.53 -0.66 -5.50
CA ASN A 240 -7.84 -0.23 -5.00
C ASN A 240 -8.54 0.58 -6.11
N THR A 241 -9.66 1.24 -5.79
CA THR A 241 -10.39 2.15 -6.67
C THR A 241 -10.31 3.60 -6.21
N LEU A 242 -9.20 3.98 -5.57
CA LEU A 242 -9.00 5.33 -5.04
C LEU A 242 -8.94 6.35 -6.19
N THR A 243 -9.55 7.50 -5.98
CA THR A 243 -9.73 8.61 -6.92
C THR A 243 -9.15 9.90 -6.33
N GLY A 244 -9.27 11.01 -7.08
CA GLY A 244 -8.76 12.32 -6.65
C GLY A 244 -7.26 12.45 -6.80
N ARG A 245 -6.69 13.51 -6.21
CA ARG A 245 -5.26 13.79 -6.25
C ARG A 245 -4.50 13.07 -5.13
N ILE A 246 -3.21 12.81 -5.33
CA ILE A 246 -2.30 12.48 -4.23
C ILE A 246 -2.18 13.72 -3.35
N PRO A 247 -2.52 13.67 -2.04
CA PRO A 247 -2.36 14.81 -1.15
C PRO A 247 -0.87 15.19 -1.05
N SER A 248 -0.55 16.45 -1.37
CA SER A 248 0.81 17.00 -1.27
C SER A 248 1.37 16.92 0.15
N GLU A 249 0.47 16.99 1.14
CA GLU A 249 0.76 16.94 2.56
C GLU A 249 1.39 15.60 2.96
N LEU A 250 1.22 14.52 2.19
CA LEU A 250 1.93 13.25 2.42
C LEU A 250 3.45 13.44 2.44
N GLY A 251 3.98 14.42 1.70
CA GLY A 251 5.40 14.75 1.71
C GLY A 251 5.91 15.40 2.99
N LEU A 252 5.03 15.71 3.96
CA LEU A 252 5.41 16.15 5.31
C LEU A 252 5.68 14.99 6.26
N LEU A 253 5.26 13.77 5.89
CA LEU A 253 5.47 12.57 6.70
C LEU A 253 6.83 11.94 6.37
N PRO A 254 7.54 11.33 7.34
CA PRO A 254 8.85 10.70 7.15
C PRO A 254 8.72 9.33 6.45
N LEU A 255 8.01 9.28 5.32
CA LEU A 255 7.76 8.07 4.57
C LEU A 255 9.07 7.52 3.98
N LYS A 256 9.23 6.21 4.09
CA LYS A 256 10.23 5.40 3.39
C LYS A 256 9.60 4.69 2.20
N VAL A 257 8.37 4.20 2.37
CA VAL A 257 7.65 3.44 1.34
C VAL A 257 6.30 4.09 1.07
N LEU A 258 6.10 4.53 -0.16
CA LEU A 258 4.82 5.05 -0.66
C LEU A 258 4.42 4.27 -1.93
N ILE A 259 3.42 3.39 -1.78
CA ILE A 259 2.92 2.56 -2.87
C ILE A 259 1.44 2.83 -3.08
N LEU A 260 1.11 3.52 -4.18
CA LEU A 260 -0.24 3.94 -4.56
C LEU A 260 -0.67 3.41 -5.94
N GLY A 261 0.14 2.55 -6.56
CA GLY A 261 -0.09 2.05 -7.92
C GLY A 261 -1.44 1.32 -8.10
N SER A 262 -1.85 1.12 -9.35
CA SER A 262 -3.08 0.38 -9.69
C SER A 262 -4.32 0.94 -8.98
N ASN A 263 -4.55 2.25 -9.12
CA ASN A 263 -5.72 2.99 -8.65
C ASN A 263 -6.22 3.89 -9.78
N THR A 264 -7.12 4.82 -9.48
CA THR A 264 -7.62 5.83 -10.44
C THR A 264 -7.23 7.26 -10.02
N LEU A 265 -6.07 7.41 -9.36
CA LEU A 265 -5.58 8.70 -8.90
C LEU A 265 -5.26 9.62 -10.09
N THR A 266 -5.49 10.91 -9.91
CA THR A 266 -5.42 11.95 -10.95
C THR A 266 -4.54 13.12 -10.51
N GLY A 267 -4.32 14.08 -11.41
CA GLY A 267 -3.51 15.27 -11.13
C GLY A 267 -2.01 15.00 -11.24
N SER A 268 -1.21 16.02 -10.91
CA SER A 268 0.26 15.96 -10.98
C SER A 268 0.90 15.43 -9.71
N ILE A 269 2.09 14.85 -9.83
CA ILE A 269 2.98 14.64 -8.69
C ILE A 269 3.49 16.01 -8.26
N SER A 270 3.10 16.48 -7.07
CA SER A 270 3.53 17.79 -6.56
C SER A 270 4.93 17.70 -5.96
N GLN A 271 5.72 18.77 -6.11
CA GLN A 271 7.08 18.87 -5.56
C GLN A 271 7.11 18.69 -4.04
N GLU A 272 6.03 19.11 -3.35
CA GLU A 272 5.90 19.01 -1.90
C GLU A 272 5.92 17.55 -1.41
N LEU A 273 5.55 16.58 -2.27
CA LEU A 273 5.65 15.16 -1.96
C LEU A 273 7.11 14.73 -1.65
N PHE A 274 8.09 15.49 -2.12
CA PHE A 274 9.52 15.22 -1.94
C PHE A 274 10.16 16.08 -0.84
N SER A 275 9.34 16.73 0.01
CA SER A 275 9.84 17.58 1.11
C SER A 275 10.61 16.79 2.16
N GLN A 276 10.18 15.55 2.47
CA GLN A 276 10.97 14.61 3.26
C GLN A 276 11.85 13.76 2.32
N THR A 277 13.15 13.67 2.62
CA THR A 277 14.14 12.95 1.81
C THR A 277 14.34 11.50 2.23
N SER A 278 13.45 10.97 3.07
CA SER A 278 13.49 9.61 3.60
C SER A 278 12.95 8.54 2.67
N LEU A 279 12.27 8.94 1.58
CA LEU A 279 11.66 7.99 0.64
C LEU A 279 12.72 7.10 0.00
N GLU A 280 12.48 5.80 0.11
CA GLU A 280 13.26 4.74 -0.52
C GLU A 280 12.46 4.18 -1.71
N TRP A 281 11.14 4.02 -1.58
CA TRP A 281 10.29 3.34 -2.57
C TRP A 281 9.09 4.23 -2.96
N LEU A 282 8.94 4.52 -4.25
CA LEU A 282 7.83 5.32 -4.78
C LEU A 282 7.17 4.63 -5.98
N TYR A 283 6.04 3.96 -5.75
CA TYR A 283 5.29 3.23 -6.78
C TYR A 283 3.94 3.87 -7.03
N LEU A 284 3.80 4.51 -8.19
CA LEU A 284 2.58 5.21 -8.61
C LEU A 284 1.99 4.65 -9.91
N SER A 285 2.58 3.57 -10.44
CA SER A 285 2.24 2.94 -11.72
C SER A 285 0.75 2.62 -11.88
N GLY A 286 0.22 2.70 -13.10
CA GLY A 286 -1.17 2.33 -13.38
C GLY A 286 -2.18 3.24 -12.69
N ASN A 287 -1.97 4.55 -12.79
CA ASN A 287 -2.89 5.60 -12.34
C ASN A 287 -3.09 6.62 -13.47
N ASN A 288 -4.06 7.54 -13.32
CA ASN A 288 -4.33 8.60 -14.28
C ASN A 288 -3.53 9.89 -13.96
N LEU A 289 -2.29 9.76 -13.49
CA LEU A 289 -1.43 10.89 -13.12
C LEU A 289 -0.96 11.64 -14.37
N THR A 290 -0.96 12.98 -14.32
CA THR A 290 -0.59 13.88 -15.42
C THR A 290 0.55 14.82 -14.99
N GLY A 291 0.88 15.83 -15.81
CA GLY A 291 1.92 16.81 -15.48
C GLY A 291 3.33 16.30 -15.78
N THR A 292 4.33 16.84 -15.09
CA THR A 292 5.76 16.49 -15.26
C THR A 292 6.31 15.83 -14.00
N LEU A 293 7.42 15.09 -14.12
CA LEU A 293 8.20 14.66 -12.95
C LEU A 293 8.94 15.89 -12.36
N PRO A 294 8.69 16.29 -11.10
CA PRO A 294 9.37 17.42 -10.48
C PRO A 294 10.88 17.19 -10.36
N SER A 295 11.69 18.24 -10.52
CA SER A 295 13.16 18.15 -10.38
C SER A 295 13.60 17.85 -8.95
N GLU A 296 12.74 18.12 -7.96
CA GLU A 296 12.92 17.78 -6.55
C GLU A 296 13.05 16.27 -6.31
N ILE A 297 12.76 15.42 -7.31
CA ILE A 297 13.10 13.99 -7.26
C ILE A 297 14.59 13.77 -6.95
N GLY A 298 15.46 14.70 -7.38
CA GLY A 298 16.89 14.66 -7.08
C GLY A 298 17.25 14.89 -5.60
N LEU A 299 16.30 15.36 -4.77
CA LEU A 299 16.48 15.49 -3.32
C LEU A 299 16.35 14.14 -2.60
N LEU A 300 15.71 13.15 -3.22
CA LEU A 300 15.48 11.84 -2.63
C LEU A 300 16.73 10.96 -2.78
N THR A 301 17.80 11.31 -2.08
CA THR A 301 19.08 10.58 -2.16
C THR A 301 19.02 9.17 -1.58
N ASN A 302 17.94 8.80 -0.87
CA ASN A 302 17.70 7.44 -0.39
C ASN A 302 16.80 6.62 -1.33
N LEU A 303 16.30 7.22 -2.42
CA LEU A 303 15.37 6.55 -3.32
C LEU A 303 16.07 5.40 -4.04
N GLU A 304 15.54 4.19 -3.86
CA GLU A 304 16.02 2.96 -4.47
C GLU A 304 15.14 2.54 -5.65
N TYR A 305 13.82 2.75 -5.55
CA TYR A 305 12.88 2.32 -6.59
C TYR A 305 11.86 3.40 -6.95
N LEU A 306 11.86 3.78 -8.23
CA LEU A 306 10.89 4.70 -8.80
C LEU A 306 10.10 3.99 -9.91
N ARG A 307 8.79 3.83 -9.71
CA ARG A 307 7.91 3.21 -10.71
C ARG A 307 6.70 4.11 -10.99
N LEU A 308 6.67 4.63 -12.22
CA LEU A 308 5.63 5.55 -12.73
C LEU A 308 4.99 5.04 -14.02
N ASN A 309 5.27 3.80 -14.42
CA ASN A 309 4.81 3.24 -15.68
C ASN A 309 3.29 3.15 -15.80
N HIS A 310 2.78 3.21 -17.03
CA HIS A 310 1.34 3.27 -17.31
C HIS A 310 0.66 4.44 -16.60
N THR A 311 1.19 5.65 -16.79
CA THR A 311 0.59 6.91 -16.35
C THR A 311 0.63 7.92 -17.51
N TYR A 312 0.02 9.10 -17.35
CA TYR A 312 0.05 10.16 -18.37
C TYR A 312 1.09 11.25 -18.08
N ILE A 313 2.09 10.95 -17.24
CA ILE A 313 3.20 11.86 -16.96
C ILE A 313 3.93 12.20 -18.25
N SER A 314 4.29 13.47 -18.41
CA SER A 314 4.78 14.07 -19.65
C SER A 314 5.99 14.98 -19.39
N GLY A 315 6.47 15.64 -20.44
CA GLY A 315 7.64 16.52 -20.35
C GLY A 315 8.96 15.74 -20.37
N SER A 316 10.07 16.45 -20.20
CA SER A 316 11.40 15.86 -20.17
C SER A 316 11.74 15.25 -18.81
N LEU A 317 12.58 14.22 -18.82
CA LEU A 317 13.21 13.72 -17.60
C LEU A 317 14.11 14.84 -17.03
N PRO A 318 13.94 15.27 -15.77
CA PRO A 318 14.78 16.32 -15.18
C PRO A 318 16.22 15.81 -14.99
N SER A 319 17.22 16.66 -15.27
CA SER A 319 18.64 16.35 -15.05
C SER A 319 18.94 15.95 -13.60
N GLU A 320 18.20 16.54 -12.66
CA GLU A 320 18.28 16.30 -11.23
C GLU A 320 17.93 14.86 -10.83
N SER A 321 17.23 14.11 -11.69
CA SER A 321 17.00 12.68 -11.46
C SER A 321 18.30 11.88 -11.33
N GLY A 322 19.41 12.36 -11.90
CA GLY A 322 20.75 11.78 -11.70
C GLY A 322 21.31 11.95 -10.28
N LEU A 323 20.71 12.80 -9.44
CA LEU A 323 21.18 13.03 -8.06
C LEU A 323 20.65 11.98 -7.07
N ALA A 324 19.62 11.20 -7.44
CA ALA A 324 19.10 10.09 -6.65
C ALA A 324 20.04 8.87 -6.74
N ASN A 325 21.26 9.01 -6.21
CA ASN A 325 22.37 8.07 -6.43
C ASN A 325 22.20 6.65 -5.84
N GLN A 326 21.19 6.43 -4.99
CA GLN A 326 20.82 5.08 -4.51
C GLN A 326 19.86 4.35 -5.45
N LEU A 327 19.40 4.99 -6.53
CA LEU A 327 18.38 4.43 -7.41
C LEU A 327 18.89 3.15 -8.07
N GLN A 328 18.13 2.09 -7.87
CA GLN A 328 18.35 0.75 -8.41
C GLN A 328 17.41 0.48 -9.58
N GLU A 329 16.18 0.98 -9.51
CA GLU A 329 15.20 0.83 -10.59
C GLU A 329 14.52 2.15 -10.92
N MET A 330 14.54 2.50 -12.20
CA MET A 330 13.74 3.58 -12.77
C MET A 330 12.84 3.01 -13.86
N VAL A 331 11.54 2.93 -13.59
CA VAL A 331 10.54 2.35 -14.50
C VAL A 331 9.52 3.41 -14.86
N LEU A 332 9.64 3.94 -16.08
CA LEU A 332 8.84 5.03 -16.64
C LEU A 332 8.10 4.62 -17.92
N SER A 333 8.07 3.32 -18.22
CA SER A 333 7.47 2.79 -19.45
C SER A 333 6.00 3.14 -19.63
N ASN A 334 5.56 3.28 -20.88
CA ASN A 334 4.19 3.65 -21.24
C ASN A 334 3.73 4.94 -20.54
N THR A 335 4.53 5.99 -20.67
CA THR A 335 4.21 7.36 -20.25
C THR A 335 4.32 8.33 -21.45
N ASN A 336 3.91 9.57 -21.26
CA ASN A 336 4.02 10.62 -22.28
C ASN A 336 5.35 11.40 -22.19
N MET A 337 6.36 10.87 -21.48
CA MET A 337 7.66 11.53 -21.33
C MET A 337 8.39 11.66 -22.67
N GLN A 338 9.09 12.76 -22.86
CA GLN A 338 9.67 13.16 -24.15
C GLN A 338 11.04 13.84 -23.99
N GLY A 339 11.62 14.28 -25.11
CA GLY A 339 12.94 14.95 -25.10
C GLY A 339 14.09 13.95 -25.06
N ALA A 340 15.32 14.42 -24.86
CA ALA A 340 16.49 13.56 -24.72
C ALA A 340 16.66 13.08 -23.27
N ILE A 341 17.31 11.94 -23.08
CA ILE A 341 17.73 11.50 -21.74
C ILE A 341 18.91 12.39 -21.30
N PRO A 342 18.84 13.07 -20.13
CA PRO A 342 19.92 13.91 -19.63
C PRO A 342 21.21 13.14 -19.36
N GLU A 343 22.36 13.74 -19.66
CA GLU A 343 23.69 13.14 -19.44
C GLU A 343 23.99 12.93 -17.96
N GLU A 344 23.43 13.80 -17.11
CA GLU A 344 23.55 13.77 -15.65
C GLU A 344 23.02 12.46 -15.06
N LEU A 345 22.02 11.83 -15.70
CA LEU A 345 21.50 10.55 -15.29
C LEU A 345 22.57 9.47 -15.34
N TYR A 346 23.32 9.41 -16.44
CA TYR A 346 24.38 8.41 -16.62
C TYR A 346 25.56 8.63 -15.68
N ALA A 347 25.81 9.88 -15.29
CA ALA A 347 26.92 10.24 -14.43
C ALA A 347 26.66 9.98 -12.93
N GLY A 348 25.39 9.99 -12.50
CA GLY A 348 25.04 9.93 -11.07
C GLY A 348 24.45 8.60 -10.59
N LEU A 349 23.85 7.79 -11.47
CA LEU A 349 23.11 6.58 -11.09
C LEU A 349 23.96 5.30 -11.12
N ASP A 350 25.09 5.29 -10.41
CA ASP A 350 26.02 4.15 -10.36
C ASP A 350 25.39 2.84 -9.83
N ASN A 351 24.30 2.94 -9.05
CA ASN A 351 23.59 1.79 -8.49
C ASN A 351 22.48 1.23 -9.39
N LEU A 352 22.20 1.86 -10.53
CA LEU A 352 21.08 1.50 -11.39
C LEU A 352 21.24 0.09 -11.95
N GLN A 353 20.20 -0.72 -11.79
CA GLN A 353 20.11 -2.11 -12.24
C GLN A 353 19.09 -2.24 -13.38
N LEU A 354 17.99 -1.47 -13.32
CA LEU A 354 16.93 -1.44 -14.32
C LEU A 354 16.64 0.01 -14.72
N LEU A 355 16.79 0.29 -16.02
CA LEU A 355 16.25 1.49 -16.66
C LEU A 355 15.23 1.05 -17.70
N ASP A 356 13.95 1.28 -17.42
CA ASP A 356 12.86 0.97 -18.34
C ASP A 356 12.14 2.25 -18.77
N LEU A 357 12.33 2.62 -20.04
CA LEU A 357 11.74 3.76 -20.72
C LEU A 357 10.90 3.33 -21.94
N ASP A 358 10.49 2.06 -22.02
CA ASP A 358 9.75 1.51 -23.16
C ASP A 358 8.43 2.28 -23.42
N GLY A 359 8.07 2.49 -24.68
CA GLY A 359 6.74 3.02 -25.03
C GLY A 359 6.51 4.47 -24.59
N CYS A 360 7.54 5.30 -24.65
CA CYS A 360 7.49 6.73 -24.36
C CYS A 360 7.69 7.55 -25.66
N ASN A 361 7.93 8.86 -25.54
CA ASN A 361 8.20 9.77 -26.65
C ASN A 361 9.63 10.32 -26.62
N PHE A 362 10.61 9.58 -26.07
CA PHE A 362 12.00 10.04 -26.00
C PHE A 362 12.62 10.19 -27.39
N THR A 363 13.48 11.20 -27.54
CA THR A 363 14.12 11.62 -28.79
C THR A 363 15.64 11.76 -28.59
N GLY A 364 16.36 12.16 -29.64
CA GLY A 364 17.82 12.31 -29.61
C GLY A 364 18.54 11.00 -29.92
N THR A 365 19.79 10.89 -29.50
CA THR A 365 20.64 9.72 -29.71
C THR A 365 20.86 8.97 -28.40
N ILE A 366 21.12 7.67 -28.46
CA ILE A 366 21.66 6.93 -27.31
C ILE A 366 23.10 7.40 -27.08
N SER A 367 23.34 8.11 -25.98
CA SER A 367 24.63 8.75 -25.69
C SER A 367 25.73 7.73 -25.36
N SER A 368 26.97 8.05 -25.74
CA SER A 368 28.16 7.29 -25.32
C SER A 368 28.33 7.27 -23.80
N SER A 369 27.83 8.29 -23.09
CA SER A 369 27.88 8.32 -21.63
C SER A 369 27.04 7.23 -20.97
N LEU A 370 26.14 6.57 -21.70
CA LEU A 370 25.45 5.38 -21.21
C LEU A 370 26.43 4.34 -20.64
N GLY A 371 27.64 4.23 -21.21
CA GLY A 371 28.70 3.35 -20.71
C GLY A 371 29.22 3.68 -19.30
N LEU A 372 28.85 4.83 -18.72
CA LEU A 372 29.13 5.15 -17.32
C LEU A 372 28.34 4.26 -16.35
N LEU A 373 27.15 3.76 -16.74
CA LEU A 373 26.31 2.85 -15.95
C LEU A 373 26.82 1.39 -15.89
N LYS A 374 28.12 1.19 -16.12
CA LYS A 374 28.78 -0.13 -16.17
C LYS A 374 28.79 -0.91 -14.86
N THR A 375 28.52 -0.24 -13.74
CA THR A 375 28.73 -0.83 -12.41
C THR A 375 27.65 -1.85 -12.08
N ARG A 376 26.36 -1.56 -12.31
CA ARG A 376 25.26 -2.43 -11.88
C ARG A 376 24.18 -2.71 -12.92
N LEU A 377 24.15 -1.99 -14.06
CA LEU A 377 23.04 -2.07 -15.00
C LEU A 377 22.89 -3.48 -15.59
N ARG A 378 21.69 -4.04 -15.46
CA ARG A 378 21.31 -5.38 -15.95
C ARG A 378 20.25 -5.32 -17.03
N HIS A 379 19.31 -4.39 -16.92
CA HIS A 379 18.18 -4.29 -17.83
C HIS A 379 18.09 -2.85 -18.36
N LEU A 380 18.17 -2.72 -19.67
CA LEU A 380 18.02 -1.45 -20.37
C LEU A 380 16.94 -1.61 -21.44
N HIS A 381 15.78 -1.01 -21.18
CA HIS A 381 14.62 -1.09 -22.05
C HIS A 381 14.30 0.31 -22.60
N LEU A 382 14.47 0.48 -23.92
CA LEU A 382 14.33 1.74 -24.65
C LEU A 382 13.41 1.62 -25.88
N SER A 383 12.70 0.51 -26.01
CA SER A 383 11.86 0.15 -27.15
C SER A 383 10.71 1.12 -27.35
N ASN A 384 10.18 1.20 -28.57
CA ASN A 384 9.01 2.00 -28.91
C ASN A 384 9.14 3.47 -28.49
N ASN A 385 10.22 4.11 -28.94
CA ASN A 385 10.52 5.53 -28.73
C ASN A 385 10.91 6.19 -30.08
N ASN A 386 11.34 7.44 -30.04
CA ASN A 386 11.83 8.19 -31.20
C ASN A 386 13.36 8.39 -31.17
N PHE A 387 14.12 7.45 -30.58
CA PHE A 387 15.59 7.52 -30.63
C PHE A 387 16.11 7.35 -32.05
N SER A 388 17.15 8.10 -32.38
CA SER A 388 17.78 8.15 -33.70
C SER A 388 19.30 7.95 -33.60
N GLY A 389 19.99 7.92 -34.74
CA GLY A 389 21.44 7.74 -34.80
C GLY A 389 21.86 6.27 -34.72
N THR A 390 22.99 5.98 -34.10
CA THR A 390 23.56 4.62 -33.97
C THR A 390 23.71 4.23 -32.50
N ILE A 391 23.81 2.93 -32.24
CA ILE A 391 24.16 2.43 -30.89
C ILE A 391 25.65 2.73 -30.63
N PRO A 392 26.01 3.42 -29.53
CA PRO A 392 27.40 3.78 -29.23
C PRO A 392 28.25 2.56 -28.85
N ASN A 393 29.55 2.57 -29.14
CA ASN A 393 30.46 1.46 -28.80
C ASN A 393 30.62 1.27 -27.29
N GLU A 394 30.42 2.34 -26.52
CA GLU A 394 30.50 2.38 -25.06
C GLU A 394 29.45 1.48 -24.38
N ILE A 395 28.41 1.05 -25.10
CA ILE A 395 27.47 0.04 -24.60
C ILE A 395 28.18 -1.28 -24.22
N ALA A 396 29.32 -1.59 -24.86
CA ALA A 396 30.14 -2.75 -24.52
C ALA A 396 30.82 -2.64 -23.13
N ALA A 397 30.86 -1.45 -22.52
CA ALA A 397 31.34 -1.27 -21.16
C ALA A 397 30.35 -1.82 -20.11
N LEU A 398 29.08 -2.01 -20.47
CA LEU A 398 28.02 -2.51 -19.59
C LEU A 398 28.12 -4.04 -19.42
N THR A 399 29.19 -4.50 -18.77
CA THR A 399 29.53 -5.94 -18.68
C THR A 399 28.57 -6.77 -17.83
N ARG A 400 27.65 -6.13 -17.09
CA ARG A 400 26.58 -6.80 -16.31
C ARG A 400 25.21 -6.79 -16.99
N LEU A 401 25.11 -6.16 -18.16
CA LEU A 401 23.85 -6.05 -18.87
C LEU A 401 23.41 -7.44 -19.33
N GLN A 402 22.18 -7.81 -18.99
CA GLN A 402 21.55 -9.09 -19.29
C GLN A 402 20.53 -8.95 -20.41
N GLN A 403 19.81 -7.82 -20.42
CA GLN A 403 18.79 -7.51 -21.39
C GLN A 403 18.96 -6.09 -21.93
N PHE A 404 19.00 -5.98 -23.25
CA PHE A 404 18.94 -4.72 -23.97
C PHE A 404 17.87 -4.80 -25.06
N VAL A 405 16.82 -4.00 -24.92
CA VAL A 405 15.74 -3.91 -25.90
C VAL A 405 15.59 -2.47 -26.38
N VAL A 406 15.51 -2.30 -27.70
CA VAL A 406 15.58 -1.00 -28.37
C VAL A 406 14.78 -0.97 -29.68
N ASN A 407 13.99 -2.01 -29.95
CA ASN A 407 13.15 -2.13 -31.14
C ASN A 407 12.09 -1.02 -31.20
N GLY A 408 11.54 -0.74 -32.39
CA GLY A 408 10.54 0.32 -32.52
C GLY A 408 11.09 1.74 -32.33
N ASN A 409 12.36 1.96 -32.71
CA ASN A 409 13.01 3.27 -32.76
C ASN A 409 13.46 3.63 -34.18
N GLN A 410 14.03 4.82 -34.36
CA GLN A 410 14.62 5.30 -35.63
C GLN A 410 16.15 5.08 -35.66
N ILE A 411 16.63 4.04 -34.98
CA ILE A 411 18.06 3.70 -34.89
C ILE A 411 18.53 3.06 -36.20
N THR A 412 19.74 3.43 -36.60
CA THR A 412 20.43 2.97 -37.80
C THR A 412 21.79 2.38 -37.45
N GLY A 413 22.47 1.79 -38.43
CA GLY A 413 23.78 1.18 -38.24
C GLY A 413 23.71 -0.27 -37.74
N THR A 414 24.81 -0.76 -37.18
CA THR A 414 24.96 -2.14 -36.69
C THR A 414 25.27 -2.15 -35.20
N PHE A 415 24.92 -3.22 -34.50
CA PHE A 415 25.42 -3.44 -33.14
C PHE A 415 26.96 -3.47 -33.13
N PRO A 416 27.62 -2.83 -32.15
CA PRO A 416 29.07 -2.95 -31.99
C PRO A 416 29.48 -4.41 -31.87
N ILE A 417 30.50 -4.86 -32.60
CA ILE A 417 30.94 -6.27 -32.57
C ILE A 417 31.36 -6.70 -31.15
N SER A 418 31.91 -5.76 -30.37
CA SER A 418 32.24 -5.95 -28.95
C SER A 418 31.02 -6.23 -28.06
N PHE A 419 29.83 -5.84 -28.50
CA PHE A 419 28.57 -6.05 -27.79
C PHE A 419 28.06 -7.47 -27.94
N CYS A 420 28.16 -8.09 -29.12
CA CYS A 420 27.57 -9.40 -29.43
C CYS A 420 28.15 -10.59 -28.63
N HIS A 421 29.27 -10.43 -27.94
CA HIS A 421 29.92 -11.51 -27.19
C HIS A 421 29.40 -11.69 -25.75
N ASN A 422 28.63 -10.74 -25.22
CA ASN A 422 28.32 -10.67 -23.78
C ASN A 422 26.85 -10.96 -23.39
N PHE A 423 25.95 -11.32 -24.31
CA PHE A 423 24.49 -11.33 -24.03
C PHE A 423 23.80 -12.66 -24.30
N GLU A 424 22.91 -13.05 -23.38
CA GLU A 424 21.98 -14.19 -23.52
C GLU A 424 20.75 -13.84 -24.39
N TYR A 425 20.35 -12.56 -24.45
CA TYR A 425 19.19 -12.12 -25.23
C TYR A 425 19.39 -10.68 -25.74
N VAL A 426 19.70 -10.54 -27.03
CA VAL A 426 19.58 -9.28 -27.78
C VAL A 426 18.41 -9.48 -28.70
N ASP A 427 17.32 -8.74 -28.49
CA ASP A 427 16.13 -8.93 -29.33
C ASP A 427 16.46 -8.60 -30.79
N SER A 428 15.87 -9.36 -31.71
CA SER A 428 16.13 -9.22 -33.14
C SER A 428 15.61 -7.87 -33.64
N LEU A 429 16.51 -7.09 -34.23
CA LEU A 429 16.31 -5.72 -34.73
C LEU A 429 15.40 -5.60 -35.99
N LEU A 430 14.44 -6.50 -36.20
CA LEU A 430 13.53 -6.45 -37.35
C LEU A 430 12.10 -6.08 -36.96
#